data_AF-A0A139XDK8-F1
#
_entry.id   AF-A0A139XDK8-F1
#
_cell.length_a   1.000
_cell.length_b   1.000
_cell.length_c   1.000
_cell.angle_alpha   90.00
_cell.angle_beta   90.00
_cell.angle_gamma   90.00
#
_symmetry.space_group_name_H-M   'P 1'
#
loop_
_entity.id
_entity.type
_entity.pdbx_description
1 polymer ?
#
loop_
_entity_poly.entity_id
_entity_poly.type
_entity_poly.pdbx_seq_one_letter_code
_entity_poly.pdbx_strand_id
1 'polypeptide(L)' 'MSLEQAVLEKFRQLPVDKQQELLNFAEFLYQKNTSKTPLRSIRGLCADLAIDITEEDITQARQEMWGNFPRDIV' A
#
# COMPACT_ATOMS: atom_id res chain seq x y z
N MET A 1 -17.12 5.63 -35.47
CA MET A 1 -16.13 6.31 -34.60
C MET A 1 -15.39 5.26 -33.80
N SER A 2 -14.06 5.36 -33.69
CA SER A 2 -13.31 4.58 -32.70
C SER A 2 -13.40 5.25 -31.33
N LEU A 3 -13.24 4.46 -30.26
CA LEU A 3 -13.20 4.97 -28.88
C LEU A 3 -12.13 6.05 -28.72
N GLU A 4 -10.96 5.84 -29.32
CA GLU A 4 -9.84 6.79 -29.34
C GLU A 4 -10.24 8.14 -29.94
N GLN A 5 -10.96 8.14 -31.08
CA GLN A 5 -11.44 9.36 -31.71
C GLN A 5 -12.44 10.11 -30.83
N ALA A 6 -13.37 9.39 -30.20
CA ALA A 6 -14.36 9.99 -29.31
C ALA A 6 -13.71 10.65 -28.07
N VAL A 7 -12.68 10.01 -27.50
CA VAL A 7 -11.92 10.58 -26.38
C VAL A 7 -11.15 11.83 -26.81
N LEU A 8 -10.49 11.79 -27.97
CA LEU A 8 -9.76 12.95 -28.50
C LEU A 8 -10.66 14.14 -28.80
N GLU A 9 -11.85 13.91 -29.36
CA GLU A 9 -12.82 14.98 -29.61
C GLU A 9 -13.30 15.62 -28.30
N LYS A 10 -13.62 14.82 -27.28
CA LYS A 10 -14.02 15.33 -25.97
C LYS A 10 -12.87 16.06 -25.27
N PHE A 11 -11.65 15.55 -25.37
CA PHE A 11 -10.47 16.20 -24.81
C PHE A 11 -10.24 17.60 -25.40
N ARG A 12 -10.35 17.74 -26.73
CA ARG A 12 -10.20 19.05 -27.41
C ARG A 12 -11.28 20.07 -27.07
N GLN A 13 -12.48 19.62 -26.68
CA GLN A 13 -13.58 20.49 -26.28
C GLN A 13 -13.49 20.95 -24.81
N LEU A 14 -12.64 20.32 -24.00
CA LEU A 14 -12.49 20.65 -22.58
C LEU A 14 -11.52 21.83 -22.37
N PRO A 15 -11.77 22.69 -21.37
CA PRO A 15 -10.78 23.67 -20.92
C PRO A 15 -9.55 22.98 -20.31
N VAL A 16 -8.42 23.70 -20.27
CA VAL A 16 -7.10 23.15 -19.89
C VAL A 16 -7.12 22.46 -18.52
N ASP A 17 -7.80 23.03 -17.53
CA ASP A 17 -7.91 22.42 -16.19
C ASP A 17 -8.57 21.03 -16.23
N LYS A 18 -9.58 20.86 -17.09
CA LYS A 18 -10.33 19.60 -17.24
C LYS A 18 -9.59 18.59 -18.12
N GLN A 19 -8.76 19.05 -19.04
CA GLN A 19 -7.85 18.19 -19.79
C GLN A 19 -6.85 17.51 -18.84
N GLN A 20 -6.31 18.27 -17.89
CA GLN A 20 -5.37 17.74 -16.90
C GLN A 20 -6.03 16.76 -15.94
N GLU A 21 -7.29 17.01 -15.54
CA GLU A 21 -8.09 16.07 -14.74
C GLU A 21 -8.33 14.73 -15.48
N LEU A 22 -8.62 14.79 -16.79
CA LEU A 22 -8.81 13.58 -17.60
C LEU A 22 -7.52 12.78 -17.73
N LEU A 23 -6.37 13.45 -17.93
CA LEU A 23 -5.07 12.80 -17.99
C LEU A 23 -4.74 12.09 -16.67
N ASN A 24 -4.94 12.76 -15.53
CA ASN A 24 -4.76 12.17 -14.20
C ASN A 24 -5.65 10.93 -14.01
N PHE A 25 -6.90 10.99 -14.49
CA PHE A 25 -7.82 9.86 -14.39
C PHE A 25 -7.38 8.67 -15.26
N ALA A 26 -6.89 8.92 -16.47
CA ALA A 26 -6.34 7.88 -17.33
C ALA A 26 -5.12 7.20 -16.69
N GLU A 27 -4.23 7.99 -16.09
CA GLU A 27 -3.07 7.47 -15.36
C GLU A 27 -3.49 6.65 -14.12
N PHE A 28 -4.47 7.13 -13.36
CA PHE A 28 -5.06 6.38 -12.25
C PHE A 28 -5.62 5.03 -12.70
N LEU A 29 -6.35 4.98 -13.82
CA LEU A 29 -6.88 3.73 -14.36
C LEU A 29 -5.76 2.79 -14.80
N TYR A 30 -4.69 3.31 -15.40
CA TYR A 30 -3.52 2.51 -15.75
C TYR A 30 -2.88 1.89 -14.50
N GLN A 31 -2.57 2.71 -13.49
CA GLN A 31 -1.98 2.25 -12.23
C GLN A 31 -2.85 1.24 -11.46
N LYS A 32 -4.18 1.44 -11.49
CA LYS A 32 -5.15 0.54 -10.85
C LYS A 32 -5.20 -0.83 -11.53
N ASN A 33 -5.03 -0.87 -12.85
CA ASN A 33 -5.11 -2.11 -13.64
C ASN A 33 -3.74 -2.75 -13.89
N THR A 34 -2.63 -2.03 -13.68
CA THR A 34 -1.32 -2.68 -13.61
C THR A 34 -1.30 -3.63 -12.43
N SER A 35 -1.18 -4.92 -12.74
CA SER A 35 -1.09 -5.99 -11.77
C SER A 35 0.04 -5.67 -10.79
N LYS A 36 -0.30 -5.39 -9.52
CA LYS A 36 0.71 -5.23 -8.49
C LYS A 36 1.49 -6.53 -8.42
N THR A 37 2.81 -6.46 -8.57
CA THR A 37 3.66 -7.61 -8.33
C THR A 37 3.42 -8.05 -6.88
N PRO A 38 3.20 -9.36 -6.63
CA PRO A 38 3.01 -9.83 -5.27
C PRO A 38 4.24 -9.46 -4.45
N LEU A 39 4.01 -8.89 -3.26
CA LEU A 39 5.08 -8.64 -2.32
C LEU A 39 5.79 -9.97 -2.03
N ARG A 40 7.12 -9.92 -1.91
CA ARG A 40 7.88 -11.08 -1.46
C ARG A 40 7.44 -11.44 -0.05
N SER A 41 7.39 -12.74 0.24
CA SER A 41 7.14 -13.23 1.59
C SER A 41 8.19 -12.66 2.55
N ILE A 42 7.74 -12.12 3.69
CA ILE A 42 8.61 -11.69 4.78
C ILE A 42 9.09 -12.87 5.65
N ARG A 43 8.59 -14.08 5.37
CA ARG A 43 9.00 -15.29 6.09
C ARG A 43 10.49 -15.55 5.84
N GLY A 44 11.26 -15.60 6.92
CA GLY A 44 12.71 -15.83 6.86
C GLY A 44 13.55 -14.55 6.72
N LEU A 45 12.94 -13.36 6.70
CA LEU A 45 13.69 -12.09 6.66
C LEU A 45 14.70 -11.96 7.80
N CYS A 46 14.41 -12.54 8.96
CA CYS A 46 15.28 -12.53 10.13
C CYS A 46 16.02 -13.86 10.37
N ALA A 47 16.02 -14.79 9.41
CA ALA A 47 16.65 -16.11 9.60
C ALA A 47 18.16 -16.02 9.82
N ASP A 48 18.82 -15.02 9.22
CA ASP A 48 20.27 -14.84 9.27
C ASP A 48 20.74 -14.01 10.48
N LEU A 49 19.81 -13.50 11.31
CA LEU A 49 20.18 -12.65 12.45
C LEU A 49 20.85 -13.43 13.59
N ALA A 50 20.82 -14.77 13.55
CA ALA A 50 21.41 -15.65 14.56
C ALA A 50 21.01 -15.28 16.01
N ILE A 51 19.80 -14.76 16.19
CA ILE A 51 19.23 -14.44 17.50
C ILE A 51 18.50 -15.69 17.99
N ASP A 52 18.98 -16.26 19.08
CA ASP A 52 18.26 -17.27 19.84
C ASP A 52 17.36 -16.53 20.84
N ILE A 53 16.06 -16.46 20.54
CA ILE A 53 15.09 -15.83 21.42
C ILE A 53 14.50 -16.91 22.32
N THR A 54 14.76 -16.83 23.62
CA THR A 54 14.21 -17.79 24.57
C THR A 54 12.82 -17.37 25.04
N GLU A 55 12.11 -18.29 25.71
CA GLU A 55 10.80 -17.99 26.28
C GLU A 55 10.88 -16.93 27.39
N GLU A 56 11.99 -16.94 28.14
CA GLU A 56 12.29 -15.95 29.18
C GLU A 56 12.46 -14.56 28.57
N ASP A 57 13.19 -14.43 27.45
CA ASP A 57 13.39 -13.17 26.75
C ASP A 57 12.05 -12.56 26.29
N ILE A 58 11.16 -13.40 25.75
CA ILE A 58 9.82 -12.97 25.30
C ILE A 58 8.97 -12.53 26.51
N THR A 59 9.03 -13.28 27.61
CA THR A 59 8.25 -12.98 28.82
C THR A 59 8.71 -11.68 29.45
N GLN A 60 10.02 -11.47 29.54
CA GLN A 60 10.60 -10.23 30.04
C GLN A 60 10.22 -9.05 29.15
N ALA A 61 10.43 -9.14 27.84
CA ALA A 61 10.07 -8.06 26.91
C ALA A 61 8.57 -7.72 26.95
N ARG A 62 7.70 -8.74 27.09
CA ARG A 62 6.26 -8.53 27.25
C ARG A 62 5.93 -7.82 28.56
N GLN A 63 6.55 -8.21 29.67
CA GLN A 63 6.33 -7.58 30.97
C GLN A 63 6.87 -6.14 31.02
N GLU A 64 8.04 -5.87 30.42
CA GLU A 64 8.61 -4.52 30.34
C GLU A 64 7.72 -3.59 29.51
N MET A 65 7.28 -4.03 28.34
CA MET A 65 6.56 -3.19 27.38
C MET A 65 5.06 -3.10 27.70
N TRP A 66 4.47 -4.14 28.27
CA TRP A 66 3.02 -4.28 28.45
C TRP A 66 2.60 -4.65 29.88
N GLY A 67 3.52 -4.72 30.84
CA GLY A 67 3.20 -5.09 32.23
C GLY A 67 2.26 -4.10 32.91
N ASN A 68 2.34 -2.81 32.54
CA ASN A 68 1.43 -1.76 32.98
C ASN A 68 0.35 -1.43 31.94
N PHE A 69 0.13 -2.33 30.96
CA PHE A 69 -0.90 -2.11 29.95
C PHE A 69 -2.28 -2.06 30.64
N PRO A 70 -3.05 -0.98 30.47
CA PRO A 70 -4.32 -0.81 31.17
C PRO A 70 -5.26 -1.94 30.79
N ARG A 71 -5.72 -2.69 31.79
CA ARG A 71 -6.66 -3.81 31.61
C ARG A 71 -8.12 -3.35 31.64
N ASP A 72 -8.35 -2.14 32.16
CA ASP A 72 -9.65 -1.49 32.24
C ASP A 72 -9.74 -0.42 31.15
N ILE A 73 -9.79 -0.84 29.88
CA ILE A 73 -10.22 0.02 28.79
C ILE A 73 -11.72 -0.26 28.62
N VAL A 74 -12.56 0.63 29.17
CA VAL A 74 -14.02 0.63 28.99
C VAL A 74 -14.38 1.25 27.65
#